data_AF-A0AAN6EA06-F1
#
_entry.id   AF-A0AAN6EA06-F1
#
_cell.length_a   1.000
_cell.length_b   1.000
_cell.length_c   1.000
_cell.angle_alpha   90.00
_cell.angle_beta   90.00
_cell.angle_gamma   90.00
#
_symmetry.space_group_name_H-M   'P 1'
#
loop_
_entity.id
_entity.type
_entity.pdbx_description
1 polymer ?
#
loop_
_entity_poly.entity_id
_entity_poly.type
_entity_poly.pdbx_seq_one_letter_code
_entity_poly.pdbx_strand_id
1 'polypeptide(L)'
;MGNAQSGFPGGPPGDKDKKKEKKKWEPPVPTTIGRKKNKRGPSGAAKLPKVHPTIRCNLKLLKLDRIHDYLLMEEEFVQNQQLLKPQEEKTQEERTRVDELRGTPMSVGTLEE
;
A
#
# COMPACT_ATOMS: atom_id res chain seq x y z
N MET A 1 -29.94 44.53 28.76
CA MET A 1 -31.20 44.19 28.06
C MET A 1 -31.59 42.79 28.45
N GLY A 2 -32.53 42.67 29.40
CA GLY A 2 -33.18 41.39 29.70
C GLY A 2 -34.46 41.27 28.88
N ASN A 3 -34.94 40.04 28.69
CA ASN A 3 -36.28 39.68 29.15
C ASN A 3 -36.44 38.17 29.13
N ALA A 4 -36.95 37.62 30.24
CA ALA A 4 -37.39 36.25 30.36
C ALA A 4 -38.92 36.21 30.52
N GLN A 5 -39.49 35.05 30.18
CA GLN A 5 -40.67 34.43 30.80
C GLN A 5 -42.06 34.59 30.15
N SER A 6 -42.61 33.44 29.72
CA SER A 6 -43.99 32.94 29.90
C SER A 6 -44.11 31.62 29.10
N GLY A 7 -44.74 30.51 29.49
CA GLY A 7 -45.47 30.05 30.67
C GLY A 7 -45.79 28.54 30.50
N PHE A 8 -45.94 27.79 31.60
CA PHE A 8 -46.45 26.40 31.71
C PHE A 8 -47.98 26.32 31.45
N PRO A 9 -48.75 25.19 31.61
CA PRO A 9 -48.48 23.73 31.79
C PRO A 9 -49.43 22.76 30.98
N GLY A 10 -49.23 21.43 31.06
CA GLY A 10 -50.28 20.40 30.87
C GLY A 10 -49.79 19.12 30.15
N GLY A 11 -49.57 17.96 30.79
CA GLY A 11 -50.54 16.97 31.33
C GLY A 11 -49.94 15.54 31.14
N PRO A 12 -50.35 14.47 31.86
CA PRO A 12 -49.44 13.41 32.34
C PRO A 12 -49.60 12.04 31.61
N PRO A 13 -49.08 10.90 32.13
CA PRO A 13 -48.13 9.98 31.48
C PRO A 13 -48.80 8.77 30.77
N GLY A 14 -48.26 8.33 29.62
CA GLY A 14 -48.82 7.22 28.84
C GLY A 14 -47.79 6.14 28.53
N ASP A 15 -47.89 5.02 29.25
CA ASP A 15 -47.14 3.78 29.11
C ASP A 15 -47.48 3.03 27.79
N LYS A 16 -46.53 2.20 27.34
CA LYS A 16 -46.67 1.04 26.43
C LYS A 16 -46.37 1.16 24.93
N ASP A 17 -45.41 0.29 24.57
CA ASP A 17 -45.37 -0.53 23.35
C ASP A 17 -44.99 0.16 22.03
N LYS A 18 -43.69 0.09 21.73
CA LYS A 18 -43.18 -0.85 20.71
C LYS A 18 -41.66 -0.77 20.64
N LYS A 19 -41.03 -1.82 21.16
CA LYS A 19 -39.62 -2.14 20.97
C LYS A 19 -39.34 -2.22 19.46
N LYS A 20 -38.94 -1.10 18.84
CA LYS A 20 -38.39 -1.08 17.48
C LYS A 20 -37.07 -1.82 17.55
N GLU A 21 -37.10 -3.12 17.24
CA GLU A 21 -35.89 -3.89 16.97
C GLU A 21 -35.09 -3.13 15.91
N LYS A 22 -33.94 -2.59 16.33
CA LYS A 22 -32.98 -1.99 15.42
C LYS A 22 -32.57 -3.10 14.47
N LYS A 23 -33.00 -3.02 13.21
CA LYS A 23 -32.52 -3.90 12.14
C LYS A 23 -31.00 -3.93 12.24
N LYS A 24 -30.46 -5.10 12.55
CA LYS A 24 -29.01 -5.30 12.66
C LYS A 24 -28.41 -4.82 11.35
N TRP A 25 -27.49 -3.88 11.45
CA TRP A 25 -26.74 -3.40 10.30
C TRP A 25 -25.89 -4.56 9.81
N GLU A 26 -26.28 -5.14 8.68
CA GLU A 26 -25.41 -6.07 7.97
C GLU A 26 -24.52 -5.26 7.05
N PRO A 27 -23.18 -5.40 7.15
CA PRO A 27 -22.28 -4.73 6.24
C PRO A 27 -22.56 -5.24 4.81
N PRO A 28 -22.57 -4.35 3.80
CA PRO A 28 -22.79 -4.77 2.42
C PRO A 28 -21.72 -5.79 2.02
N VAL A 29 -22.15 -6.87 1.38
CA VAL A 29 -21.26 -7.92 0.88
C VAL A 29 -20.22 -7.27 -0.04
N PRO A 30 -18.91 -7.55 0.13
CA PRO A 30 -17.88 -6.95 -0.69
C PRO A 30 -18.16 -7.17 -2.17
N THR A 31 -18.29 -6.09 -2.95
CA THR A 31 -18.71 -6.12 -4.37
C THR A 31 -17.66 -6.70 -5.31
N THR A 32 -16.50 -7.12 -4.80
CA THR A 32 -15.42 -7.69 -5.60
C THR A 32 -14.82 -8.88 -4.87
N ILE A 33 -15.29 -10.07 -5.23
CA ILE A 33 -14.61 -11.33 -4.92
C ILE A 33 -13.41 -11.44 -5.87
N GLY A 34 -12.21 -11.40 -5.32
CA GLY A 34 -10.95 -11.64 -6.05
C GLY A 34 -9.93 -10.52 -5.94
N ARG A 35 -8.65 -10.90 -5.81
CA ARG A 35 -7.52 -9.96 -5.89
C ARG A 35 -7.44 -9.37 -7.30
N LYS A 36 -7.42 -8.04 -7.42
CA LYS A 36 -7.11 -7.36 -8.69
C LYS A 36 -5.80 -7.90 -9.25
N LYS A 37 -5.78 -8.20 -10.56
CA LYS A 37 -4.55 -8.62 -11.26
C LYS A 37 -3.52 -7.50 -11.14
N ASN A 38 -2.45 -7.75 -10.40
CA ASN A 38 -1.30 -6.86 -10.29
C ASN A 38 -0.60 -6.80 -11.66
N LYS A 39 -0.97 -5.84 -12.50
CA LYS A 39 -0.16 -5.48 -13.66
C LYS A 39 1.10 -4.81 -13.12
N ARG A 40 2.27 -5.43 -13.36
CA ARG A 40 3.57 -4.81 -13.06
C ARG A 40 3.58 -3.40 -13.67
N GLY A 41 3.77 -2.41 -12.81
CA GLY A 41 3.79 -0.99 -13.19
C GLY A 41 4.99 -0.68 -14.08
N PRO A 42 4.97 0.46 -14.78
CA PRO A 42 6.07 0.88 -15.64
C PRO A 42 7.37 1.02 -14.84
N SER A 43 8.47 0.51 -15.39
CA SER A 43 9.81 0.64 -14.81
C SER A 43 10.25 2.09 -14.86
N GLY A 44 10.20 2.78 -13.71
CA GLY A 44 10.61 4.18 -13.57
C GLY A 44 12.11 4.36 -13.28
N ALA A 45 12.90 3.29 -13.15
CA ALA A 45 14.14 3.33 -12.39
C ALA A 45 15.37 3.92 -13.11
N ALA A 46 15.31 4.27 -14.40
CA ALA A 46 16.53 4.56 -15.17
C ALA A 46 16.64 5.97 -15.76
N LYS A 47 15.72 6.90 -15.45
CA LYS A 47 15.78 8.26 -16.01
C LYS A 47 16.22 9.25 -14.94
N LEU A 48 17.42 9.82 -15.14
CA LEU A 48 17.90 10.93 -14.31
C LEU A 48 16.93 12.13 -14.41
N PRO A 49 16.74 12.88 -13.31
CA PRO A 49 15.98 14.12 -13.35
C PRO A 49 16.53 15.08 -14.42
N LYS A 50 15.64 15.75 -15.15
CA LYS A 50 16.04 16.73 -16.17
C LYS A 50 16.65 17.96 -15.49
N VAL A 51 17.91 18.24 -15.77
CA VAL A 51 18.63 19.39 -15.20
C VAL A 51 18.50 20.62 -16.10
N HIS A 52 18.04 21.71 -15.50
CA HIS A 52 17.99 23.04 -16.11
C HIS A 52 18.71 24.06 -15.22
N PRO A 53 19.44 25.04 -15.77
CA PRO A 53 19.63 25.32 -17.19
C PRO A 53 20.74 24.47 -17.86
N THR A 54 20.72 24.35 -19.19
CA THR A 54 21.64 23.46 -19.95
C THR A 54 23.02 24.07 -20.20
N ILE A 55 23.14 25.39 -20.10
CA ILE A 55 24.39 26.16 -20.23
C ILE A 55 25.41 25.81 -19.14
N ARG A 56 26.69 26.14 -19.38
CA ARG A 56 27.75 26.00 -18.38
C ARG A 56 27.56 27.05 -17.28
N CYS A 57 27.07 26.63 -16.12
CA CYS A 57 26.81 27.48 -14.97
C CYS A 57 26.97 26.70 -13.66
N ASN A 58 27.25 27.40 -12.56
CA ASN A 58 27.41 26.76 -11.24
C ASN A 58 26.14 26.06 -10.76
N LEU A 59 24.95 26.55 -11.14
CA LEU A 59 23.68 25.91 -10.76
C LEU A 59 23.51 24.52 -11.40
N LYS A 60 24.02 24.32 -12.62
CA LYS A 60 24.03 23.01 -13.28
C LYS A 60 24.97 22.04 -12.56
N LEU A 61 26.15 22.52 -12.17
CA LEU A 61 27.11 21.74 -11.39
C LEU A 61 26.49 21.28 -10.06
N LEU A 62 25.98 22.21 -9.25
CA LEU A 62 25.36 21.90 -7.95
C LEU A 62 24.18 20.92 -8.05
N LYS A 63 23.42 20.96 -9.16
CA LYS A 63 22.33 20.01 -9.40
C LYS A 63 22.84 18.63 -9.80
N LEU A 64 23.93 18.54 -10.56
CA LEU A 64 24.56 17.28 -10.91
C LEU A 64 25.25 16.64 -9.70
N ASP A 65 25.91 17.44 -8.87
CA ASP A 65 26.54 16.96 -7.62
C ASP A 65 25.48 16.35 -6.69
N ARG A 66 24.33 17.02 -6.51
CA ARG A 66 23.22 16.44 -5.74
C ARG A 66 22.71 15.12 -6.32
N ILE A 67 22.59 15.01 -7.65
CA ILE A 67 22.16 13.75 -8.29
C ILE A 67 23.19 12.66 -8.04
N HIS A 68 24.48 12.99 -8.15
CA HIS A 68 25.59 12.08 -7.88
C HIS A 68 25.56 11.59 -6.42
N ASP A 69 25.39 12.48 -5.45
CA ASP A 69 25.35 12.11 -4.02
C ASP A 69 24.20 11.13 -3.71
N TYR A 70 23.02 11.32 -4.31
CA TYR A 70 21.91 10.37 -4.14
C TYR A 70 22.21 9.00 -4.76
N LEU A 71 22.80 8.96 -5.96
CA LEU A 71 23.17 7.70 -6.60
C LEU A 71 24.23 6.96 -5.78
N LEU A 72 25.23 7.67 -5.27
CA LEU A 72 26.27 7.07 -4.44
C LEU A 72 25.68 6.53 -3.13
N MET A 73 24.75 7.26 -2.50
CA MET A 73 24.03 6.77 -1.33
C MET A 73 23.19 5.52 -1.62
N GLU A 74 22.53 5.45 -2.78
CA GLU A 74 21.78 4.27 -3.21
C GLU A 74 22.71 3.07 -3.48
N GLU A 75 23.85 3.28 -4.16
CA GLU A 75 24.84 2.23 -4.42
C GLU A 75 25.39 1.64 -3.12
N GLU A 76 25.84 2.48 -2.20
CA GLU A 76 26.33 2.06 -0.88
C GLU A 76 25.25 1.33 -0.09
N PHE A 77 23.99 1.81 -0.14
CA PHE A 77 22.89 1.13 0.54
C PHE A 77 22.63 -0.26 -0.04
N VAL A 78 22.66 -0.41 -1.36
CA VAL A 78 22.47 -1.71 -2.03
C VAL A 78 23.63 -2.66 -1.72
N GLN A 79 24.88 -2.18 -1.77
CA GLN A 79 26.06 -2.99 -1.42
C GLN A 79 26.01 -3.46 0.04
N ASN A 80 25.66 -2.56 0.97
CA ASN A 80 25.53 -2.91 2.38
C ASN A 80 24.37 -3.88 2.63
N GLN A 81 23.24 -3.73 1.93
CA GLN A 81 22.17 -4.74 1.97
C GLN A 81 22.61 -6.09 1.41
N GLN A 82 23.40 -6.11 0.33
CA GLN A 82 23.96 -7.35 -0.22
C GLN A 82 24.81 -8.11 0.80
N LEU A 83 25.58 -7.40 1.64
CA LEU A 83 26.34 -8.01 2.73
C LEU A 83 25.45 -8.46 3.90
N LEU A 84 24.38 -7.73 4.20
CA LEU A 84 23.45 -7.98 5.30
C LEU A 84 22.29 -8.93 4.93
N LYS A 85 22.41 -9.70 3.85
CA LYS A 85 21.37 -10.60 3.31
C LYS A 85 21.48 -12.11 3.67
N PRO A 86 22.02 -12.56 4.82
CA PRO A 86 22.01 -14.00 5.15
C PRO A 86 20.59 -14.57 5.32
N GLN A 87 19.55 -13.73 5.42
CA GLN A 87 18.15 -14.17 5.44
C GLN A 87 17.55 -14.37 4.04
N GLU A 88 18.06 -13.68 3.01
CA GLU A 88 17.68 -13.96 1.62
C GLU A 88 18.28 -15.30 1.16
N GLU A 89 19.50 -15.64 1.60
CA GLU A 89 20.11 -16.94 1.32
C GLU A 89 19.23 -18.09 1.82
N LYS A 90 18.73 -18.03 3.06
CA LYS A 90 17.78 -19.02 3.60
C LYS A 90 16.50 -19.12 2.77
N THR A 91 15.95 -17.96 2.36
CA THR A 91 14.75 -17.92 1.52
C THR A 91 15.03 -18.49 0.13
N GLN A 92 16.25 -18.31 -0.37
CA GLN A 92 16.70 -18.80 -1.67
C GLN A 92 16.94 -20.30 -1.63
N GLU A 93 17.51 -20.83 -0.55
CA GLU A 93 17.61 -22.27 -0.28
C GLU A 93 16.22 -22.92 -0.16
N GLU A 94 15.28 -22.28 0.52
CA GLU A 94 13.90 -22.75 0.58
C GLU A 94 13.26 -22.77 -0.81
N ARG A 95 13.50 -21.75 -1.63
CA ARG A 95 13.04 -21.71 -3.03
C ARG A 95 13.68 -22.81 -3.88
N THR A 96 14.98 -23.04 -3.76
CA THR A 96 15.64 -24.11 -4.53
C THR A 96 15.12 -25.48 -4.14
N ARG A 97 14.89 -25.75 -2.85
CA ARG A 97 14.26 -27.01 -2.40
C ARG A 97 12.84 -27.18 -2.95
N VAL A 98 12.06 -26.10 -3.01
CA VAL A 98 10.73 -26.12 -3.64
C VAL A 98 10.82 -26.39 -5.14
N ASP A 99 11.80 -25.80 -5.83
CA ASP A 99 12.02 -26.01 -7.26
C ASP A 99 12.51 -27.45 -7.57
N GLU A 100 13.35 -28.03 -6.70
CA GLU A 100 13.73 -29.44 -6.77
C GLU A 100 12.54 -30.38 -6.58
N LEU A 101 11.68 -30.09 -5.59
CA LEU A 101 10.44 -30.86 -5.35
C LEU A 101 9.45 -30.77 -6.51
N ARG A 102 9.37 -29.59 -7.14
CA ARG A 102 8.49 -29.33 -8.28
C ARG A 102 8.95 -30.04 -9.54
N GLY A 103 10.26 -30.19 -9.71
CA GLY A 103 10.87 -30.89 -10.83
C GLY A 103 10.70 -30.17 -12.18
N THR A 104 11.37 -30.70 -13.19
CA THR A 104 11.26 -30.26 -14.58
C THR A 104 11.15 -31.50 -15.47
N PRO A 105 10.17 -31.62 -16.39
CA PRO A 105 9.15 -30.63 -16.78
C PRO A 105 7.90 -30.62 -15.88
N MET A 106 7.26 -29.46 -15.72
CA MET A 106 5.94 -29.35 -15.10
C MET A 106 4.83 -29.54 -16.14
N SER A 107 3.92 -30.50 -15.92
CA SER A 107 2.70 -30.64 -16.70
C SER A 107 1.61 -29.70 -16.19
N VAL A 108 0.79 -29.16 -17.11
CA VAL A 108 -0.34 -28.28 -16.79
C VAL A 108 -1.61 -29.11 -16.80
N GLY A 109 -2.35 -29.13 -15.69
CA GLY A 109 -3.65 -29.81 -15.57
C GLY A 109 -4.77 -28.85 -15.18
N THR A 110 -6.00 -29.21 -15.53
CA THR A 110 -7.23 -28.56 -15.05
C THR A 110 -7.76 -29.34 -13.86
N LEU A 111 -8.13 -28.64 -12.79
CA LEU A 111 -8.73 -29.25 -11.61
C LEU A 111 -10.19 -29.56 -11.94
N GLU A 112 -10.56 -30.83 -11.97
CA GLU A 112 -11.95 -31.29 -12.07
C GLU A 112 -12.37 -31.82 -10.68
N GLU A 113 -13.56 -31.40 -10.22
CA GLU A 113 -14.21 -31.84 -8.97
C GLU A 113 -15.18 -32.98 -9.23
#